data_AF-A0A183NII1-F1
#
_entry.id   AF-A0A183NII1-F1
#
_cell.length_a   1.000
_cell.length_b   1.000
_cell.length_c   1.000
_cell.angle_alpha   90.00
_cell.angle_beta   90.00
_cell.angle_gamma   90.00
#
_symmetry.space_group_name_H-M   'P 1'
#
loop_
_entity.id
_entity.type
_entity.pdbx_description
1 polymer ?
#
loop_
_entity_poly.entity_id
_entity_poly.type
_entity_poly.pdbx_seq_one_letter_code
_entity_poly.pdbx_strand_id
1 'polypeptide(L)'
;LHLLGFISQKFLKRYYYIRPAHFIYPDEKSIHGSRLWFTALLNRCLHRKLLAIAIYVQRKGQFPRLVALLPQKCKVYCIPIPQLLVKAEQINDDDDDDDNDGANRTQTIPPGFHIIFLPYADDFRDIEIPTNEIGTIIIIIICFNYRILNSVHFV
;
A
#
# COMPACT_ATOMS: atom_id res chain seq x y z
N LEU A 1 14.56 -6.59 1.25
CA LEU A 1 13.13 -6.84 1.55
C LEU A 1 12.84 -8.26 1.13
N HIS A 2 12.21 -9.06 1.99
CA HIS A 2 11.98 -10.48 1.74
C HIS A 2 10.48 -10.76 1.73
N LEU A 3 9.92 -11.12 0.57
CA LEU A 3 8.50 -11.39 0.42
C LEU A 3 8.13 -12.69 1.14
N LEU A 4 7.06 -12.67 1.93
CA LEU A 4 6.53 -13.84 2.62
C LEU A 4 5.27 -14.39 1.93
N GLY A 5 4.41 -13.50 1.44
CA GLY A 5 3.15 -13.92 0.83
C GLY A 5 2.21 -12.77 0.53
N PHE A 6 0.95 -13.11 0.23
CA PHE A 6 -0.10 -12.15 -0.06
C PHE A 6 -1.30 -12.30 0.88
N ILE A 7 -1.87 -11.17 1.27
CA ILE A 7 -3.08 -11.09 2.12
C ILE A 7 -4.05 -10.07 1.54
N SER A 8 -5.34 -10.19 1.84
CA SER A 8 -6.34 -9.21 1.37
C SER A 8 -6.19 -7.84 2.06
N GLN A 9 -6.42 -6.76 1.32
CA GLN A 9 -6.31 -5.38 1.82
C GLN A 9 -7.24 -5.06 3.00
N LYS A 10 -8.36 -5.77 3.13
CA LYS A 10 -9.30 -5.65 4.27
C LYS A 10 -8.66 -5.98 5.62
N PHE A 11 -7.54 -6.71 5.60
CA PHE A 11 -6.83 -7.12 6.79
C PHE A 11 -6.10 -5.95 7.45
N LEU A 12 -5.65 -4.99 6.64
CA LEU A 12 -4.95 -3.82 7.13
C LEU A 12 -5.94 -2.80 7.69
N LYS A 13 -5.91 -2.60 9.00
CA LYS A 13 -6.74 -1.62 9.70
C LYS A 13 -5.94 -0.38 10.02
N ARG A 14 -6.62 0.77 10.06
CA ARG A 14 -5.99 2.08 10.26
C ARG A 14 -5.29 2.21 11.62
N TYR A 15 -5.77 1.54 12.65
CA TYR A 15 -5.20 1.57 13.99
C TYR A 15 -3.93 0.72 14.16
N TYR A 16 -3.46 0.02 13.12
CA TYR A 16 -2.14 -0.62 13.11
C TYR A 16 -0.99 0.34 12.81
N TYR A 17 -1.26 1.64 12.81
CA TYR A 17 -0.25 2.66 12.56
C TYR A 17 0.70 2.80 13.76
N ILE A 18 1.99 2.54 13.55
CA ILE A 18 3.05 2.79 14.54
C ILE A 18 4.01 3.88 14.09
N ARG A 19 4.31 3.93 12.79
CA ARG A 19 5.32 4.81 12.22
C ARG A 19 4.99 5.18 10.77
N PRO A 20 5.53 6.28 10.25
CA PRO A 20 5.25 6.71 8.88
C PRO A 20 5.62 5.63 7.86
N ALA A 21 4.76 5.47 6.86
CA ALA A 21 4.99 4.55 5.76
C ALA A 21 6.15 5.02 4.89
N HIS A 22 6.91 4.08 4.32
CA HIS A 22 7.94 4.38 3.32
C HIS A 22 7.40 4.06 1.94
N PHE A 23 7.88 4.73 0.91
CA PHE A 23 7.51 4.44 -0.47
C PHE A 23 8.63 3.67 -1.17
N ILE A 24 8.30 2.57 -1.84
CA ILE A 24 9.24 1.83 -2.70
C ILE A 24 8.91 2.09 -4.16
N TYR A 25 9.96 2.33 -4.92
CA TYR A 25 9.97 2.38 -6.37
C TYR A 25 11.09 1.46 -6.92
N PRO A 26 10.91 0.78 -8.07
CA PRO A 26 11.92 -0.09 -8.64
C PRO A 26 13.12 0.72 -9.13
N ASP A 27 14.32 0.15 -8.97
CA ASP A 27 15.56 0.72 -9.51
C ASP A 27 16.06 -0.13 -10.69
N GLU A 28 15.73 0.33 -11.90
CA GLU A 28 16.10 -0.33 -13.15
C GLU A 28 17.62 -0.32 -13.40
N LYS A 29 18.36 0.61 -12.78
CA LYS A 29 19.81 0.74 -12.99
C LYS A 29 20.58 -0.38 -12.32
N SER A 30 20.15 -0.77 -11.12
CA SER A 30 20.79 -1.84 -10.35
C SER A 30 20.36 -3.23 -10.84
N ILE A 31 19.08 -3.40 -11.17
CA ILE A 31 18.52 -4.67 -11.61
C ILE A 31 17.61 -4.43 -12.83
N HIS A 32 18.07 -4.89 -13.99
CA HIS A 32 17.32 -4.80 -15.24
C HIS A 32 16.05 -5.68 -15.20
N GLY A 33 14.97 -5.20 -15.83
CA GLY A 33 13.66 -5.82 -15.84
C GLY A 33 12.87 -5.64 -14.54
N SER A 34 13.43 -4.98 -13.53
CA SER A 34 12.76 -4.76 -12.24
C SER A 34 11.50 -3.90 -12.38
N ARG A 35 11.50 -2.93 -13.29
CA ARG A 35 10.31 -2.11 -13.60
C ARG A 35 9.16 -2.96 -14.12
N LEU A 36 9.42 -3.95 -14.97
CA LEU A 36 8.40 -4.82 -15.54
C LEU A 36 7.75 -5.67 -14.45
N TRP A 37 8.55 -6.38 -13.66
CA TRP A 37 8.08 -7.19 -12.54
C TRP A 37 7.31 -6.36 -11.51
N PHE A 38 7.83 -5.19 -11.16
CA PHE A 38 7.18 -4.29 -10.21
C PHE A 38 5.82 -3.80 -10.73
N THR A 39 5.73 -3.43 -12.01
CA THR A 39 4.50 -2.96 -12.64
C THR A 39 3.47 -4.07 -12.74
N ALA A 40 3.89 -5.27 -13.14
CA ALA A 40 3.03 -6.46 -13.17
C ALA A 40 2.49 -6.78 -11.78
N LEU A 41 3.36 -6.79 -10.76
CA LEU A 41 2.98 -7.02 -9.38
C LEU A 41 1.99 -5.96 -8.87
N LEU A 42 2.28 -4.68 -9.10
CA LEU A 42 1.41 -3.56 -8.72
C LEU A 42 0.02 -3.70 -9.33
N ASN A 43 -0.05 -3.98 -10.64
CA ASN A 43 -1.32 -4.17 -11.35
C ASN A 43 -2.12 -5.36 -10.80
N ARG A 44 -1.46 -6.48 -10.48
CA ARG A 44 -2.12 -7.65 -9.89
C ARG A 44 -2.63 -7.38 -8.47
N CYS A 45 -1.83 -6.73 -7.63
CA CYS A 45 -2.22 -6.37 -6.27
C CYS A 45 -3.38 -5.37 -6.24
N LEU A 46 -3.39 -4.38 -7.14
CA LEU A 46 -4.50 -3.44 -7.30
C LEU A 46 -5.78 -4.15 -7.75
N HIS A 47 -5.71 -5.00 -8.77
CA HIS A 47 -6.88 -5.68 -9.33
C HIS A 47 -7.52 -6.65 -8.33
N ARG A 48 -6.71 -7.40 -7.59
CA ARG A 48 -7.19 -8.39 -6.61
C ARG A 48 -7.38 -7.84 -5.19
N LYS A 49 -7.11 -6.54 -4.96
CA LYS A 49 -7.12 -5.91 -3.63
C LYS A 49 -6.29 -6.70 -2.61
N LEU A 50 -5.06 -7.00 -3.01
CA LEU A 50 -4.07 -7.74 -2.22
C LEU A 50 -2.97 -6.81 -1.73
N LEU A 51 -2.47 -7.13 -0.54
CA LEU A 51 -1.28 -6.62 0.09
C LEU A 51 -0.20 -7.70 0.04
N ALA A 52 1.03 -7.31 -0.23
CA ALA A 52 2.17 -8.20 -0.07
C ALA A 52 2.70 -8.11 1.36
N ILE A 53 2.84 -9.23 2.06
CA ILE A 53 3.48 -9.29 3.37
C ILE A 53 4.95 -9.62 3.18
N ALA A 54 5.82 -8.86 3.84
CA ALA A 54 7.26 -9.03 3.70
C ALA A 54 7.99 -8.74 5.03
N ILE A 55 9.22 -9.25 5.13
CA ILE A 55 10.19 -8.85 6.15
C ILE A 55 11.05 -7.73 5.59
N TYR A 56 11.16 -6.65 6.35
CA TYR A 56 11.95 -5.48 5.99
C TYR A 56 13.02 -5.19 7.04
N VAL A 57 14.26 -5.04 6.55
CA VAL A 57 15.44 -4.67 7.32
C VAL A 57 16.00 -3.41 6.66
N GLN A 58 16.04 -2.29 7.38
CA GLN A 58 16.50 -1.00 6.84
C GLN A 58 18.02 -0.96 6.64
N ARG A 59 18.76 -1.50 7.62
CA ARG A 59 20.22 -1.49 7.68
C ARG A 59 20.71 -2.81 8.23
N LYS A 60 21.91 -3.23 7.86
CA LYS A 60 22.54 -4.43 8.43
C LYS A 60 22.63 -4.28 9.95
N GLY A 61 22.27 -5.34 10.69
CA GLY A 61 22.27 -5.36 12.16
C GLY A 61 21.01 -4.81 12.84
N GLN A 62 20.03 -4.28 12.10
CA GLN A 62 18.73 -3.91 12.67
C GLN A 62 17.79 -5.12 12.73
N PHE A 63 16.92 -5.14 13.73
CA PHE A 63 15.91 -6.18 13.86
C PHE A 63 14.98 -6.20 12.64
N PRO A 64 14.69 -7.38 12.07
CA PRO A 64 13.74 -7.53 10.98
C PRO A 64 12.35 -7.10 11.46
N ARG A 65 11.63 -6.34 10.62
CA ARG A 65 10.28 -5.89 10.92
C ARG A 65 9.28 -6.42 9.90
N LEU A 66 8.13 -6.87 10.39
CA LEU A 66 7.03 -7.28 9.53
C LEU A 66 6.39 -6.06 8.88
N VAL A 67 6.22 -6.11 7.56
CA VAL A 67 5.62 -5.03 6.78
C VAL A 67 4.56 -5.53 5.82
N ALA A 68 3.59 -4.67 5.56
CA ALA A 68 2.62 -4.81 4.49
C ALA A 68 2.94 -3.81 3.38
N LEU A 69 3.09 -4.31 2.15
CA LEU A 69 3.21 -3.53 0.93
C LEU A 69 1.80 -3.21 0.43
N LEU A 70 1.40 -1.95 0.61
CA LEU A 70 0.14 -1.41 0.12
C LEU A 70 0.31 -0.87 -1.31
N PRO A 71 -0.36 -1.46 -2.31
CA PRO A 71 -0.29 -0.94 -3.67
C PRO A 71 -0.98 0.42 -3.77
N GLN A 72 -0.32 1.38 -4.43
CA GLN A 72 -0.83 2.70 -4.73
C GLN A 72 -0.96 2.88 -6.24
N LYS A 73 -2.19 3.19 -6.69
CA LYS A 73 -2.45 3.58 -8.08
C LYS A 73 -2.02 5.04 -8.30
N CYS A 74 -1.44 5.32 -9.46
CA CYS A 74 -1.15 6.70 -9.88
C CYS A 74 -2.44 7.55 -9.89
N LYS A 75 -2.37 8.79 -9.40
CA LYS A 75 -3.36 9.82 -9.71
C LYS A 75 -2.64 11.04 -10.26
N VAL A 76 -3.09 11.47 -11.43
CA VAL A 76 -2.67 12.71 -12.08
C VAL A 76 -3.89 13.60 -12.05
N TYR A 77 -3.80 14.74 -11.36
CA TYR A 77 -4.76 15.81 -11.55
C TYR A 77 -4.14 16.74 -12.59
N CYS A 78 -4.84 16.97 -13.68
CA CYS A 78 -4.70 18.24 -14.36
C CYS A 78 -5.17 19.27 -13.33
N ILE A 79 -4.28 20.11 -12.79
CA ILE A 79 -4.75 21.20 -11.93
C ILE A 79 -5.57 22.10 -12.86
N PRO A 80 -6.89 22.21 -12.71
CA PRO A 80 -7.57 23.31 -13.32
C PRO A 80 -7.12 24.52 -12.49
N ILE A 81 -6.55 25.53 -13.15
CA ILE A 81 -6.44 26.85 -12.55
C ILE A 81 -7.81 27.19 -11.94
N PRO A 82 -7.94 27.78 -10.73
CA PRO A 82 -9.16 27.77 -9.91
C PRO A 82 -10.43 28.46 -10.45
N GLN A 83 -10.69 28.49 -11.76
CA GLN A 83 -11.87 29.13 -12.36
C GLN A 83 -12.48 28.38 -13.56
N LEU A 84 -12.35 27.06 -13.72
CA LEU A 84 -13.29 26.33 -14.59
C LEU A 84 -13.37 24.84 -14.22
N LEU A 85 -14.57 24.41 -13.81
CA LEU A 85 -14.93 23.00 -13.64
C LEU A 85 -15.11 22.37 -15.02
N VAL A 86 -14.02 21.86 -15.61
CA VAL A 86 -14.13 20.95 -16.75
C VAL A 86 -13.91 19.53 -16.23
N LYS A 87 -14.98 18.74 -16.29
CA LYS A 87 -14.94 17.30 -16.04
C LYS A 87 -13.92 16.66 -16.98
N ALA A 88 -13.03 15.85 -16.41
CA ALA A 88 -12.26 14.90 -17.20
C ALA A 88 -13.23 13.79 -17.63
N GLU A 89 -13.79 13.91 -18.84
CA GLU A 89 -14.55 12.85 -19.48
C GLU A 89 -13.88 12.48 -20.80
N GLN A 90 -13.59 11.17 -20.92
CA GLN A 90 -13.27 10.40 -22.12
C GLN A 90 -12.22 10.99 -23.07
N ILE A 91 -10.98 10.48 -22.99
CA ILE A 91 -10.12 10.47 -24.18
C ILE A 91 -10.64 9.29 -25.02
N ASN A 92 -11.47 9.63 -26.00
CA ASN A 92 -11.68 8.79 -27.17
C ASN A 92 -10.36 8.73 -27.92
N ASP A 93 -9.97 7.51 -28.33
CA ASP A 93 -9.00 7.30 -29.39
C ASP A 93 -9.56 8.01 -30.64
N ASP A 94 -8.88 9.02 -31.17
CA ASP A 94 -8.87 9.47 -32.58
C ASP A 94 -8.05 10.79 -32.72
N ASP A 95 -7.09 10.75 -33.65
CA ASP A 95 -6.45 11.81 -34.46
C ASP A 95 -5.45 12.86 -33.87
N ASP A 96 -4.22 12.76 -34.42
CA ASP A 96 -3.31 13.78 -34.99
C ASP A 96 -2.75 14.99 -34.19
N ASP A 97 -1.47 15.26 -34.48
CA ASP A 97 -0.52 16.18 -33.83
C ASP A 97 -0.93 17.68 -33.87
N ASP A 98 -0.94 18.35 -32.71
CA ASP A 98 -0.88 19.83 -32.59
C ASP A 98 -0.19 20.29 -31.28
N ASP A 99 0.80 21.17 -31.42
CA ASP A 99 1.63 21.73 -30.36
C ASP A 99 0.84 22.72 -29.48
N ASN A 100 0.18 22.23 -28.41
CA ASN A 100 -0.49 23.07 -27.42
C ASN A 100 0.10 22.90 -26.01
N ASP A 101 0.96 23.84 -25.63
CA ASP A 101 1.62 23.96 -24.33
C ASP A 101 0.62 24.42 -23.24
N GLY A 102 0.58 23.74 -22.08
CA GLY A 102 0.07 24.36 -20.86
C GLY A 102 -1.03 23.70 -20.02
N ALA A 103 -1.40 22.43 -20.23
CA ALA A 103 -2.13 21.70 -19.18
C ALA A 103 -1.12 21.12 -18.17
N ASN A 104 -0.83 21.86 -17.09
CA ASN A 104 0.05 21.40 -15.99
C ASN A 104 -0.49 20.13 -15.31
N ARG A 105 -0.22 18.97 -15.92
CA ARG A 105 -0.49 17.63 -15.41
C ARG A 105 0.50 17.34 -14.29
N THR A 106 0.14 17.76 -13.07
CA THR A 106 0.99 17.52 -11.90
C THR A 106 0.63 16.18 -11.27
N GLN A 107 1.61 15.29 -11.17
CA GLN A 107 1.46 14.04 -10.47
C GLN A 107 1.34 14.31 -8.96
N THR A 108 0.15 14.10 -8.40
CA THR A 108 -0.06 14.25 -6.95
C THR A 108 0.22 12.95 -6.21
N ILE A 109 -0.02 11.81 -6.84
CA ILE A 109 0.12 10.49 -6.22
C ILE A 109 0.94 9.58 -7.16
N PRO A 110 2.17 9.20 -6.78
CA PRO A 110 3.01 8.34 -7.60
C PRO A 110 2.54 6.87 -7.57
N PRO A 111 2.67 6.11 -8.67
CA PRO A 111 2.41 4.67 -8.66
C PRO A 111 3.54 3.94 -7.94
N GLY A 112 3.18 3.02 -7.02
CA GLY A 112 4.17 2.21 -6.33
C GLY A 112 3.61 1.48 -5.13
N PHE A 113 4.47 1.11 -4.18
CA PHE A 113 4.06 0.44 -2.95
C PHE A 113 4.44 1.27 -1.73
N HIS A 114 3.49 1.41 -0.81
CA HIS A 114 3.76 1.89 0.55
C HIS A 114 4.13 0.73 1.45
N ILE A 115 5.31 0.79 2.07
CA ILE A 115 5.70 -0.04 3.19
C ILE A 115 4.98 0.47 4.43
N ILE A 116 4.00 -0.30 4.88
CA ILE A 116 3.29 -0.07 6.14
C ILE A 116 3.85 -1.04 7.18
N PHE A 117 4.28 -0.50 8.30
CA PHE A 117 4.85 -1.29 9.37
C PHE A 117 3.76 -1.85 10.25
N LEU A 118 3.78 -3.16 10.43
CA LEU A 118 2.80 -3.84 11.25
C LEU A 118 3.29 -3.92 12.70
N PRO A 119 2.38 -3.76 13.67
CA PRO A 119 2.68 -3.96 15.08
C PRO A 119 3.04 -5.40 15.38
N TYR A 120 4.01 -5.57 16.26
CA TYR A 120 4.21 -6.81 16.97
C TYR A 120 3.14 -6.98 18.06
N ALA A 121 3.04 -8.19 18.60
CA ALA A 121 2.14 -8.47 19.71
C ALA A 121 2.36 -7.48 20.87
N ASP A 122 3.63 -7.15 21.16
CA ASP A 122 4.03 -6.23 22.24
C ASP A 122 3.61 -4.77 22.03
N ASP A 123 3.30 -4.39 20.77
CA ASP A 123 2.85 -3.03 20.44
C ASP A 123 1.35 -2.82 20.73
N PHE A 124 0.59 -3.91 20.95
CA PHE A 124 -0.81 -3.82 21.37
C PHE A 124 -0.89 -3.52 22.86
N ARG A 125 -1.63 -2.46 23.21
CA ARG A 125 -1.91 -2.08 24.60
C ARG A 125 -3.36 -2.35 24.92
N ASP A 126 -3.60 -3.04 26.03
CA ASP A 126 -4.95 -3.25 26.53
C ASP A 126 -5.51 -1.89 26.98
N ILE A 127 -6.71 -1.57 26.50
CA ILE A 127 -7.46 -0.40 26.93
C ILE A 127 -8.41 -0.88 28.03
N GLU A 128 -8.35 -0.27 29.21
CA GLU A 128 -9.30 -0.55 30.29
C GLU A 128 -10.68 -0.01 29.89
N ILE A 129 -11.54 -0.89 29.37
CA ILE A 129 -12.95 -0.60 29.12
C ILE A 129 -13.74 -1.10 30.34
N PRO A 130 -14.78 -0.37 30.81
CA PRO A 130 -15.65 -0.86 31.87
C PRO A 130 -16.13 -2.29 31.61
N THR A 131 -16.24 -3.06 32.69
CA THR A 131 -16.22 -4.54 32.78
C THR A 131 -17.24 -5.28 31.91
N ASN A 132 -18.20 -4.58 31.36
CA ASN A 132 -19.25 -5.07 30.48
C ASN A 132 -18.80 -5.37 29.04
N GLU A 133 -17.61 -4.94 28.58
CA GLU A 133 -17.13 -5.18 27.20
C GLU A 133 -15.76 -5.89 27.06
N ILE A 134 -15.14 -6.31 28.17
CA ILE A 134 -13.78 -6.90 28.18
C ILE A 134 -13.69 -8.18 27.33
N GLY A 135 -14.76 -8.99 27.29
CA GLY A 135 -14.80 -10.23 26.50
C GLY A 135 -14.63 -10.01 24.98
N THR A 136 -15.10 -8.88 24.46
CA THR A 136 -15.06 -8.59 23.03
C THR A 136 -13.63 -8.29 22.55
N ILE A 137 -12.81 -7.60 23.36
CA ILE A 137 -11.44 -7.21 22.99
C ILE A 137 -10.51 -8.42 22.93
N ILE A 138 -10.55 -9.29 23.95
CA ILE A 138 -9.70 -10.48 24.02
C ILE A 138 -9.99 -11.41 22.82
N ILE A 139 -11.28 -11.57 22.47
CA ILE A 139 -11.68 -12.31 21.28
C ILE A 139 -11.13 -11.65 20.01
N ILE A 140 -11.14 -10.31 19.90
CA ILE A 140 -10.58 -9.61 18.73
C ILE A 140 -9.07 -9.85 18.59
N ILE A 141 -8.29 -9.81 19.68
CA ILE A 141 -6.84 -10.03 19.65
C ILE A 141 -6.50 -11.47 19.28
N ILE A 142 -7.19 -12.45 19.88
CA ILE A 142 -6.99 -13.87 19.59
C ILE A 142 -7.44 -14.18 18.15
N CYS A 143 -8.63 -13.74 17.73
CA CYS A 143 -9.10 -13.90 16.36
C CYS A 143 -8.18 -13.20 15.36
N PHE A 144 -7.56 -12.08 15.70
CA PHE A 144 -6.62 -11.39 14.83
C PHE A 144 -5.37 -12.24 14.56
N ASN A 145 -4.76 -12.81 15.61
CA ASN A 145 -3.60 -13.70 15.48
C ASN A 145 -3.94 -14.97 14.68
N TYR A 146 -5.06 -15.61 15.02
CA TYR A 146 -5.51 -16.82 14.32
C TYR A 146 -5.88 -16.54 12.85
N ARG A 147 -6.45 -15.37 12.55
CA ARG A 147 -6.86 -14.98 11.19
C ARG A 147 -5.69 -14.50 10.33
N ILE A 148 -4.67 -13.84 10.87
CA ILE A 148 -3.40 -13.58 10.15
C ILE A 148 -2.83 -14.91 9.67
N LEU A 149 -2.61 -15.84 10.59
CA LEU A 149 -1.88 -17.07 10.32
C LEU A 149 -2.58 -17.92 9.25
N ASN A 150 -3.91 -17.98 9.27
CA ASN A 150 -4.69 -18.74 8.29
C ASN A 150 -4.96 -17.99 6.97
N SER A 151 -4.76 -16.68 6.90
CA SER A 151 -5.13 -15.87 5.72
C SER A 151 -3.93 -15.43 4.87
N VAL A 152 -2.70 -15.61 5.36
CA VAL A 152 -1.49 -15.38 4.56
C VAL A 152 -1.30 -16.59 3.66
N HIS A 153 -1.49 -16.38 2.35
CA HIS A 153 -1.09 -17.38 1.37
C HIS A 153 0.41 -17.23 1.15
N PHE A 154 1.18 -18.15 1.74
CA PHE A 154 2.63 -18.21 1.54
C PHE A 154 2.93 -18.54 0.07
N VAL A 155 3.94 -17.86 -0.47
CA VAL A 155 4.44 -18.05 -1.84
C VAL A 155 5.52 -19.12 -1.84
#